data_AF-A0A7S0KYJ7-F1
#
_entry.id   AF-A0A7S0KYJ7-F1
#
_cell.length_a   1.000
_cell.length_b   1.000
_cell.length_c   1.000
_cell.angle_alpha   90.00
_cell.angle_beta   90.00
_cell.angle_gamma   90.00
#
_symmetry.space_group_name_H-M   'P 1'
#
loop_
_entity.id
_entity.type
_entity.pdbx_description
1 polymer ?
#
loop_
_entity_poly.entity_id
_entity_poly.type
_entity_poly.pdbx_seq_one_letter_code
_entity_poly.pdbx_strand_id
1 'polypeptide(L)'
;NDRDATELILSLAKSTIEVLRFGAYSLLEAVARRGTGSQMLLSHGGFFEFLIHMEGETVKEGKEAKFKIIEAVMKSEARGLLADNIVTKLEKILDQGPFYIQTEKLDVMTE
;
A
#
# COMPACT_ATOMS: atom_id res chain seq x y z
N ASN A 1 -26.16 -9.80 -0.62
CA ASN A 1 -25.10 -9.21 0.23
C ASN A 1 -23.78 -9.54 -0.45
N ASP A 2 -23.57 -8.99 -1.65
CA ASP A 2 -22.35 -9.24 -2.41
C ASP A 2 -21.29 -8.30 -1.88
N ARG A 3 -20.28 -8.85 -1.19
CA ARG A 3 -19.05 -8.09 -0.94
C ARG A 3 -18.38 -7.86 -2.28
N ASP A 4 -18.03 -6.60 -2.57
CA ASP A 4 -17.20 -6.26 -3.72
C ASP A 4 -15.90 -7.07 -3.62
N ALA A 5 -15.46 -7.66 -4.74
CA ALA A 5 -14.23 -8.45 -4.80
C ALA A 5 -13.03 -7.65 -4.26
N THR A 6 -13.02 -6.33 -4.48
CA THR A 6 -11.98 -5.44 -3.94
C THR A 6 -12.02 -5.36 -2.43
N GLU A 7 -13.20 -5.26 -1.83
CA GLU A 7 -13.40 -5.26 -0.38
C GLU A 7 -12.91 -6.59 0.23
N LEU A 8 -13.25 -7.71 -0.41
CA LEU A 8 -12.81 -9.03 0.04
C LEU A 8 -11.28 -9.13 0.04
N ILE A 9 -10.62 -8.73 -1.05
CA ILE A 9 -9.16 -8.78 -1.16
C ILE A 9 -8.50 -7.87 -0.12
N LEU A 10 -9.04 -6.65 0.08
CA LEU A 10 -8.54 -5.72 1.09
C LEU A 10 -8.71 -6.26 2.51
N SER A 11 -9.78 -7.00 2.79
CA SER A 11 -9.97 -7.68 4.08
C SER A 11 -8.94 -8.79 4.29
N LEU A 12 -8.62 -9.57 3.25
CA LEU A 12 -7.58 -10.61 3.31
C LEU A 12 -6.19 -10.00 3.49
N ALA A 13 -5.93 -8.87 2.84
CA ALA A 13 -4.69 -8.09 3.00
C ALA A 13 -4.50 -7.53 4.43
N LYS A 14 -5.55 -7.48 5.25
CA LYS A 14 -5.52 -7.09 6.66
C LYS A 14 -5.62 -8.28 7.63
N SER A 15 -5.65 -9.50 7.09
CA SER A 15 -5.74 -10.74 7.89
C SER A 15 -4.54 -10.88 8.83
N THR A 16 -4.76 -11.36 10.04
CA THR A 16 -3.67 -11.77 10.95
C THR A 16 -2.96 -13.04 10.48
N ILE A 17 -3.63 -13.88 9.68
CA ILE A 17 -3.07 -15.07 9.05
C ILE A 17 -2.20 -14.66 7.86
N GLU A 18 -0.89 -14.87 7.98
CA GLU A 18 0.13 -14.45 7.01
C GLU A 18 -0.10 -15.00 5.60
N VAL A 19 -0.45 -16.28 5.47
CA VAL A 19 -0.68 -16.91 4.16
C VAL A 19 -1.80 -16.20 3.39
N LEU A 20 -2.89 -15.82 4.07
CA LEU A 20 -3.98 -15.06 3.45
C LEU A 20 -3.54 -13.65 3.08
N ARG A 21 -2.81 -13.00 3.99
CA ARG A 21 -2.30 -11.64 3.80
C ARG A 21 -1.34 -11.54 2.63
N PHE A 22 -0.36 -12.43 2.54
CA PHE A 22 0.64 -12.45 1.46
C PHE A 22 0.05 -12.89 0.12
N GLY A 23 -0.92 -13.82 0.13
CA GLY A 23 -1.70 -14.16 -1.05
C GLY A 23 -2.46 -12.94 -1.58
N ALA A 24 -3.09 -12.18 -0.69
CA ALA A 24 -3.77 -10.94 -1.05
C ALA A 24 -2.80 -9.87 -1.57
N TYR A 25 -1.64 -9.68 -0.94
CA TYR A 25 -0.61 -8.75 -1.45
C TYR A 25 -0.15 -9.10 -2.86
N SER A 26 0.08 -10.38 -3.13
CA SER A 26 0.48 -10.87 -4.45
C SER A 26 -0.59 -10.60 -5.51
N LEU A 27 -1.87 -10.78 -5.16
CA LEU A 27 -2.99 -10.47 -6.05
C LEU A 27 -3.12 -8.96 -6.29
N LEU A 28 -3.04 -8.15 -5.23
CA LEU A 28 -3.08 -6.69 -5.31
C LEU A 28 -1.96 -6.14 -6.18
N GLU A 29 -0.73 -6.66 -6.02
CA GLU A 29 0.41 -6.29 -6.87
C GLU A 29 0.12 -6.61 -8.35
N ALA A 30 -0.36 -7.82 -8.65
CA ALA A 30 -0.66 -8.24 -10.02
C ALA A 30 -1.75 -7.36 -10.67
N VAL A 31 -2.78 -6.99 -9.92
CA VAL A 31 -3.84 -6.08 -10.37
C VAL A 31 -3.30 -4.67 -10.56
N ALA A 32 -2.53 -4.15 -9.61
CA ALA A 32 -1.95 -2.80 -9.67
C ALA A 32 -1.02 -2.58 -10.87
N ARG A 33 -0.33 -3.63 -11.36
CA ARG A 33 0.49 -3.52 -12.59
C ARG A 33 -0.32 -3.15 -13.84
N ARG A 34 -1.64 -3.29 -13.82
CA ARG A 34 -2.53 -2.89 -14.91
C ARG A 34 -3.08 -1.48 -14.62
N GLY A 35 -3.05 -0.57 -15.59
CA GLY A 35 -3.55 0.80 -15.41
C GLY A 35 -4.99 0.85 -14.91
N THR A 36 -5.89 0.09 -15.52
CA THR A 36 -7.30 -0.03 -15.07
C THR A 36 -7.43 -0.72 -13.71
N GLY A 37 -6.56 -1.68 -13.41
CA GLY A 37 -6.51 -2.35 -12.10
C GLY A 37 -6.09 -1.39 -10.99
N SER A 38 -5.05 -0.58 -11.21
CA SER A 38 -4.65 0.48 -10.29
C SER A 38 -5.74 1.52 -10.09
N GLN A 39 -6.41 1.98 -11.16
CA GLN A 39 -7.54 2.91 -11.06
C GLN A 39 -8.67 2.34 -10.21
N MET A 40 -9.05 1.08 -10.47
CA MET A 40 -10.08 0.37 -9.71
C MET A 40 -9.72 0.30 -8.22
N LEU A 41 -8.50 -0.14 -7.90
CA LEU A 41 -8.03 -0.25 -6.53
C LEU A 41 -8.01 1.12 -5.82
N LEU A 42 -7.49 2.16 -6.46
CA LEU A 42 -7.40 3.51 -5.87
C LEU A 42 -8.75 4.21 -5.75
N SER A 43 -9.74 3.80 -6.54
CA SER A 43 -11.12 4.29 -6.41
C SER A 43 -11.86 3.63 -5.24
N HIS A 44 -11.34 2.51 -4.70
CA HIS A 44 -11.94 1.82 -3.57
C HIS A 44 -11.55 2.50 -2.25
N GLY A 45 -12.55 2.85 -1.44
CA GLY A 45 -12.35 3.52 -0.16
C GLY A 45 -11.45 2.71 0.78
N GLY A 46 -10.48 3.37 1.40
CA GLY A 46 -9.56 2.73 2.35
C GLY A 46 -8.39 1.99 1.72
N PHE A 47 -8.34 1.82 0.38
CA PHE A 47 -7.20 1.20 -0.30
C PHE A 47 -5.97 2.10 -0.26
N PHE A 48 -6.13 3.40 -0.51
CA PHE A 48 -5.02 4.36 -0.46
C PHE A 48 -4.42 4.46 0.95
N GLU A 49 -5.27 4.59 1.97
CA GLU A 49 -4.86 4.62 3.38
C GLU A 49 -4.14 3.33 3.78
N PHE A 50 -4.68 2.19 3.34
CA PHE A 50 -4.02 0.90 3.51
C PHE A 50 -2.63 0.91 2.87
N LEU A 51 -2.50 1.42 1.64
CA LEU A 51 -1.26 1.41 0.88
C LEU A 51 -0.16 2.26 1.54
N ILE A 52 -0.50 3.47 2.00
CA ILE A 52 0.48 4.39 2.62
C ILE A 52 0.80 4.03 4.08
N HIS A 53 -0.08 3.29 4.78
CA HIS A 53 0.15 2.87 6.15
C HIS A 53 1.11 1.67 6.21
N MET A 54 2.39 1.92 5.96
CA MET A 54 3.44 0.88 5.94
C MET A 54 3.74 0.30 7.32
N GLU A 55 3.54 1.07 8.39
CA GLU A 55 3.84 0.67 9.78
C GLU A 55 2.94 -0.46 10.31
N GLY A 56 1.75 -0.65 9.70
CA GLY A 56 0.81 -1.69 10.10
C GLY A 56 1.26 -3.13 9.74
N GLU A 57 2.30 -3.28 8.92
CA GLU A 57 2.90 -4.58 8.63
C GLU A 57 4.21 -4.73 9.39
N THR A 58 4.31 -5.76 10.22
CA THR A 58 5.49 -5.99 11.07
C THR A 58 6.41 -7.06 10.52
N VAL A 59 5.91 -7.93 9.63
CA VAL A 59 6.69 -9.02 9.04
C VAL A 59 7.51 -8.48 7.87
N LYS A 60 8.80 -8.85 7.81
CA LYS A 60 9.74 -8.35 6.80
C LYS A 60 9.24 -8.60 5.38
N GLU A 61 8.88 -9.84 5.08
CA GLU A 61 8.37 -10.28 3.79
C GLU A 61 7.05 -9.58 3.44
N GLY A 62 6.23 -9.32 4.45
CA GLY A 62 5.01 -8.53 4.32
C GLY A 62 5.30 -7.09 3.90
N LYS A 63 6.27 -6.43 4.54
CA LYS A 63 6.68 -5.05 4.20
C LYS A 63 7.17 -4.96 2.77
N GLU A 64 8.02 -5.90 2.36
CA GLU A 64 8.53 -6.00 0.99
C GLU A 64 7.39 -6.23 -0.01
N ALA A 65 6.49 -7.17 0.27
CA ALA A 65 5.36 -7.48 -0.61
C ALA A 65 4.39 -6.29 -0.74
N LYS A 66 4.09 -5.60 0.36
CA LYS A 66 3.23 -4.41 0.34
C LYS A 66 3.88 -3.25 -0.42
N PHE A 67 5.19 -3.06 -0.26
CA PHE A 67 5.95 -2.06 -1.01
C PHE A 67 5.90 -2.31 -2.52
N LYS A 68 5.96 -3.56 -2.97
CA LYS A 68 5.82 -3.91 -4.39
C LYS A 68 4.48 -3.48 -4.99
N ILE A 69 3.41 -3.41 -4.19
CA ILE A 69 2.11 -2.88 -4.65
C ILE A 69 2.24 -1.39 -4.98
N ILE A 70 2.97 -0.62 -4.15
CA ILE A 70 3.25 0.80 -4.39
C ILE A 70 4.06 0.96 -5.68
N GLU A 71 5.11 0.16 -5.85
CA GLU A 71 5.89 0.16 -7.09
C GLU A 71 5.03 -0.18 -8.31
N ALA A 72 4.13 -1.16 -8.20
CA ALA A 72 3.25 -1.56 -9.28
C ALA A 72 2.29 -0.44 -9.69
N VAL A 73 1.69 0.26 -8.72
CA VAL A 73 0.85 1.44 -8.97
C VAL A 73 1.64 2.51 -9.71
N MET A 74 2.82 2.87 -9.19
CA MET A 74 3.65 3.96 -9.71
C MET A 74 4.30 3.65 -11.07
N LYS A 75 4.51 2.37 -11.40
CA LYS A 75 4.99 1.93 -12.71
C LYS A 75 3.86 1.74 -13.74
N SER A 76 2.61 1.76 -13.29
CA SER A 76 1.44 1.61 -14.19
C SER A 76 1.06 2.94 -14.86
N GLU A 77 0.27 2.85 -15.93
CA GLU A 77 -0.33 4.01 -16.61
C GLU A 77 -1.22 4.85 -15.69
N ALA A 78 -1.68 4.28 -14.55
CA ALA A 78 -2.49 5.01 -13.59
C ALA A 78 -1.75 6.18 -12.94
N ARG A 79 -0.40 6.16 -12.87
CA ARG A 79 0.39 7.26 -12.30
C ARG A 79 0.04 8.61 -12.92
N GLY A 80 -0.16 8.67 -14.24
CA GLY A 80 -0.50 9.90 -14.96
C GLY A 80 -1.91 10.43 -14.69
N LEU A 81 -2.73 9.68 -13.96
CA LEU A 81 -4.12 10.00 -13.64
C LEU A 81 -4.31 10.31 -12.15
N LEU A 82 -3.25 10.17 -11.33
CA LEU A 82 -3.29 10.49 -9.91
C LEU A 82 -3.08 11.99 -9.70
N ALA A 83 -3.72 12.53 -8.67
CA ALA A 83 -3.45 13.88 -8.22
C ALA A 83 -1.99 14.00 -7.74
N ASP A 84 -1.36 15.15 -7.99
CA ASP A 84 0.07 15.39 -7.69
C ASP A 84 0.42 15.08 -6.23
N ASN A 85 -0.46 15.44 -5.29
CA ASN A 85 -0.25 15.18 -3.86
C ASN A 85 -0.22 13.67 -3.53
N ILE A 86 -0.94 12.83 -4.28
CA ILE A 86 -0.89 11.37 -4.15
C ILE A 86 0.43 10.86 -4.71
N VAL A 87 0.82 11.33 -5.90
CA VAL A 87 2.09 10.98 -6.55
C VAL A 87 3.26 11.30 -5.62
N THR A 88 3.34 12.52 -5.08
CA THR A 88 4.42 12.93 -4.16
C THR A 88 4.48 12.06 -2.90
N LYS A 89 3.33 11.65 -2.34
CA LYS A 89 3.31 10.76 -1.17
C LYS A 89 3.86 9.37 -1.49
N LEU A 90 3.46 8.79 -2.63
CA LEU A 90 3.93 7.48 -3.04
C LEU A 90 5.42 7.51 -3.44
N GLU A 91 5.88 8.57 -4.11
CA GLU A 91 7.30 8.78 -4.41
C GLU A 91 8.13 8.88 -3.13
N LYS A 92 7.67 9.64 -2.13
CA LYS A 92 8.34 9.70 -0.83
C LYS A 92 8.50 8.32 -0.18
N ILE A 93 7.46 7.47 -0.24
CA ILE A 93 7.54 6.10 0.30
C ILE A 93 8.55 5.28 -0.50
N LEU A 94 8.54 5.39 -1.84
CA LEU A 94 9.49 4.69 -2.70
C LEU A 94 10.95 5.08 -2.39
N ASP A 95 11.22 6.37 -2.19
CA ASP A 95 12.54 6.88 -1.82
C ASP A 95 12.99 6.41 -0.43
N GLN A 96 12.04 6.30 0.51
CA GLN A 96 12.28 5.83 1.87
C GLN A 96 12.51 4.31 1.96
N GLY A 97 11.89 3.54 1.06
CA GLY A 97 11.98 2.09 1.01
C GLY A 97 11.05 1.36 1.99
N PRO A 98 10.97 0.01 1.89
CA PRO A 98 9.99 -0.82 2.60
C PRO A 98 10.17 -0.87 4.12
N PHE A 99 11.36 -0.52 4.62
CA PHE A 99 11.73 -0.64 6.03
C PHE A 99 11.82 0.70 6.76
N TYR A 100 11.43 1.79 6.11
CA TYR A 100 11.43 3.09 6.75
C TYR A 100 10.51 3.12 7.97
N ILE A 101 11.00 3.73 9.04
CA ILE A 101 10.28 3.96 10.29
C ILE A 101 10.35 5.46 10.54
N GLN A 102 9.19 6.09 10.71
CA GLN A 102 9.16 7.49 11.10
C GLN A 102 9.58 7.60 12.57
N THR A 103 10.76 8.13 12.81
CA THR A 103 11.19 8.48 14.17
C THR A 103 10.63 9.86 14.50
N GLU A 104 9.65 9.93 15.40
CA GLU A 104 9.30 11.20 16.03
C GLU A 104 10.51 11.62 16.88
N LYS A 105 11.03 12.83 16.64
CA LYS A 105 12.01 13.42 17.56
C LYS A 105 11.27 13.65 18.87
N LEU A 106 11.63 12.89 19.89
CA LEU A 106 11.33 13.27 21.26
C LEU A 106 12.05 14.61 21.47
N ASP A 107 11.31 15.72 21.51
CA ASP A 107 11.83 16.96 22.05
C ASP A 107 12.07 16.70 23.54
N VAL A 108 13.26 16.19 23.86
CA VAL A 108 13.74 16.08 25.23
C VAL A 108 13.89 17.51 25.71
N MET A 109 12.85 18.03 26.34
CA MET A 109 12.91 19.23 27.15
C MET A 109 13.92 18.98 28.27
N THR A 110 15.17 19.34 28.02
CA THR A 110 16.16 19.53 29.09
C THR A 110 15.74 20.78 29.87
N GLU A 111 15.18 20.56 31.05
CA GLU A 111 15.08 21.56 32.13
C GLU A 111 16.45 21.98 32.64
#